data_AF-A0A8W8L7J6-F1
#
_entry.id   AF-A0A8W8L7J6-F1
#
_cell.length_a   1.000
_cell.length_b   1.000
_cell.length_c   1.000
_cell.angle_alpha   90.00
_cell.angle_beta   90.00
_cell.angle_gamma   90.00
#
_symmetry.space_group_name_H-M   'P 1'
#
loop_
_entity.id
_entity.type
_entity.pdbx_description
1 polymer ?
#
loop_
_entity_poly.entity_id
_entity_poly.type
_entity_poly.pdbx_seq_one_letter_code
_entity_poly.pdbx_strand_id
1 'polypeptide(L)'
;MGRNLLLSIQWELKVNEHSKQKDGSSCGEFCLMFAERHLSGESLLNITNEDVLRKRTEVGTTLLLFEEHIADCCPCSGFKVDDLKSDLVPCGICKRKFHKKNYCVGNKISNMSSVQHFTCKDCFKQYIDPVE
;
A
#
# COMPACT_ATOMS: atom_id res chain seq x y z
N MET A 1 40.78 -38.46 -18.03
CA MET A 1 39.37 -38.33 -18.46
C MET A 1 38.64 -37.51 -17.42
N GLY A 2 37.98 -36.42 -17.83
CA GLY A 2 37.25 -35.54 -16.91
C GLY A 2 36.94 -34.20 -17.56
N ARG A 3 36.00 -34.20 -18.52
CA ARG A 3 35.49 -32.94 -19.09
C ARG A 3 34.50 -32.35 -18.08
N ASN A 4 34.86 -31.21 -17.49
CA ASN A 4 33.95 -30.37 -16.74
C ASN A 4 32.89 -29.83 -17.71
N LEU A 5 31.73 -30.50 -17.75
CA LEU A 5 30.50 -29.98 -18.36
C LEU A 5 29.96 -28.86 -17.47
N LEU A 6 30.57 -27.68 -17.55
CA LEU A 6 29.90 -26.44 -17.20
C LEU A 6 28.82 -26.22 -18.26
N LEU A 7 27.61 -26.71 -17.99
CA LEU A 7 26.41 -26.34 -18.73
C LEU A 7 26.32 -24.82 -18.69
N SER A 8 26.69 -24.15 -19.78
CA SER A 8 26.57 -22.71 -19.90
C SER A 8 25.08 -22.37 -19.87
N ILE A 9 24.61 -21.72 -18.81
CA ILE A 9 23.26 -21.14 -18.76
C ILE A 9 23.18 -20.15 -19.93
N GLN A 10 22.37 -20.48 -20.94
CA GLN A 10 22.07 -19.55 -22.02
C GLN A 10 20.98 -18.60 -21.52
N TRP A 11 21.39 -17.39 -21.21
CA TRP A 11 20.46 -16.30 -20.91
C TRP A 11 19.78 -15.86 -22.20
N GLU A 12 18.46 -15.85 -22.19
CA GLU A 12 17.65 -15.30 -23.27
C GLU A 12 17.02 -13.99 -22.79
N LEU A 13 17.20 -12.91 -23.56
CA LEU A 13 16.52 -11.65 -23.32
C LEU A 13 15.23 -11.62 -24.12
N LYS A 14 14.08 -11.56 -23.44
CA LYS A 14 12.78 -11.32 -24.06
C LYS A 14 12.26 -9.95 -23.65
N VAL A 15 11.95 -9.13 -24.64
CA VAL A 15 11.27 -7.85 -24.43
C VAL A 15 9.80 -8.06 -24.78
N ASN A 16 8.94 -7.99 -23.78
CA ASN A 16 7.50 -8.10 -23.97
C ASN A 16 6.93 -6.75 -24.42
N GLU A 17 5.90 -6.77 -25.26
CA GLU A 17 5.12 -5.57 -25.52
C GLU A 17 4.37 -5.14 -24.25
N HIS A 18 4.41 -3.84 -23.94
CA HIS A 18 3.79 -3.28 -22.75
C HIS A 18 3.35 -1.84 -22.98
N SER A 19 2.45 -1.34 -22.14
CA SER A 19 2.04 0.06 -22.15
C SER A 19 3.25 0.99 -21.97
N LYS A 20 3.24 2.13 -22.67
CA LYS A 20 4.26 3.16 -22.54
C LYS A 20 3.81 4.22 -21.55
N GLN A 21 4.66 4.50 -20.56
CA GLN A 21 4.50 5.65 -19.68
C GLN A 21 4.61 6.95 -20.50
N LYS A 22 3.76 7.93 -20.21
CA LYS A 22 3.72 9.23 -20.90
C LYS A 22 4.28 10.39 -20.08
N ASP A 23 4.39 10.22 -18.77
CA ASP A 23 4.96 11.20 -17.85
C ASP A 23 6.39 10.79 -17.41
N GLY A 24 7.05 11.61 -16.59
CA GLY A 24 8.39 11.31 -16.05
C GLY A 24 8.41 10.80 -14.61
N SER A 25 7.27 10.56 -13.96
CA SER A 25 7.16 10.35 -12.51
C SER A 25 6.35 9.11 -12.09
N SER A 26 5.82 8.34 -13.04
CA SER A 26 5.01 7.14 -12.79
C SER A 26 5.76 5.82 -13.03
N CYS A 27 7.08 5.85 -13.25
CA CYS A 27 7.85 4.65 -13.61
C CYS A 27 7.79 3.56 -12.53
N GLY A 28 7.77 3.94 -11.26
CA GLY A 28 7.63 3.02 -10.13
C GLY A 28 6.31 2.25 -10.18
N GLU A 29 5.19 2.94 -10.42
CA GLU A 29 3.87 2.31 -10.54
C GLU A 29 3.80 1.36 -11.73
N PHE A 30 4.38 1.74 -12.88
CA PHE A 30 4.46 0.87 -14.06
C PHE A 30 5.27 -0.40 -13.77
N CYS A 31 6.44 -0.29 -13.13
CA CYS A 31 7.25 -1.45 -12.76
C CYS A 31 6.48 -2.43 -11.86
N LEU A 32 5.76 -1.91 -10.86
CA LEU A 32 4.95 -2.74 -9.95
C LEU A 32 3.81 -3.43 -10.70
N MET A 33 3.05 -2.68 -11.51
CA MET A 33 1.96 -3.25 -12.30
C MET A 33 2.46 -4.31 -13.29
N PHE A 34 3.62 -4.10 -13.94
CA PHE A 34 4.19 -5.10 -14.83
C PHE A 34 4.60 -6.37 -14.10
N ALA A 35 5.23 -6.25 -12.93
CA ALA A 35 5.59 -7.40 -12.12
C ALA A 35 4.36 -8.21 -11.69
N GLU A 36 3.35 -7.53 -11.15
CA GLU A 36 2.10 -8.16 -10.70
C GLU A 36 1.37 -8.86 -11.87
N ARG A 37 1.18 -8.16 -12.99
CA ARG A 37 0.49 -8.70 -14.16
C ARG A 37 1.26 -9.84 -14.82
N HIS A 38 2.60 -9.76 -14.85
CA HIS A 38 3.42 -10.86 -15.36
C HIS A 38 3.24 -12.13 -14.51
N LEU A 39 3.20 -11.99 -13.18
CA LEU A 39 2.99 -13.10 -12.26
C LEU A 39 1.57 -13.67 -12.33
N SER A 40 0.56 -12.83 -12.57
CA SER A 40 -0.84 -13.27 -12.69
C SER A 40 -1.25 -13.72 -14.10
N GLY A 41 -0.37 -13.54 -15.10
CA GLY A 41 -0.68 -13.83 -16.50
C GLY A 41 -1.62 -12.81 -17.16
N GLU A 42 -1.77 -11.62 -16.57
CA GLU A 42 -2.55 -10.52 -17.11
C GLU A 42 -1.79 -9.74 -18.20
N SER A 43 -2.54 -9.04 -19.06
CA SER A 43 -1.96 -8.25 -20.16
C SER A 43 -1.16 -7.05 -19.64
N LEU A 44 0.06 -6.86 -20.16
CA LEU A 44 0.90 -5.69 -19.88
C LEU A 44 0.48 -4.42 -20.66
N LEU A 45 -0.55 -4.54 -21.50
CA LEU A 45 -1.09 -3.46 -22.32
C LEU A 45 -2.28 -2.77 -21.66
N ASN A 46 -2.71 -1.65 -22.25
CA ASN A 46 -3.91 -0.89 -21.86
C ASN A 46 -3.91 -0.39 -20.41
N ILE A 47 -2.74 -0.15 -19.81
CA ILE A 47 -2.63 0.60 -18.56
C ILE A 47 -3.07 2.05 -18.80
N THR A 48 -4.10 2.48 -18.08
CA THR A 48 -4.67 3.84 -18.14
C THR A 48 -4.07 4.75 -17.07
N ASN A 49 -4.31 6.07 -17.18
CA ASN A 49 -3.90 7.01 -16.14
C ASN A 49 -4.65 6.75 -14.83
N GLU A 50 -5.92 6.33 -14.90
CA GLU A 50 -6.74 5.94 -13.77
C GLU A 50 -6.14 4.73 -13.04
N ASP A 51 -5.61 3.75 -13.78
CA ASP A 51 -4.91 2.60 -13.19
C ASP A 51 -3.65 3.03 -12.44
N VAL A 52 -2.87 3.94 -13.03
CA VAL A 52 -1.66 4.49 -12.40
C VAL A 52 -2.01 5.24 -11.10
N LEU A 53 -3.01 6.11 -11.13
CA LEU A 53 -3.46 6.85 -9.94
C LEU A 53 -3.99 5.91 -8.84
N ARG A 54 -4.72 4.87 -9.24
CA ARG A 54 -5.19 3.84 -8.32
C ARG A 54 -4.03 3.10 -7.69
N LYS A 55 -3.05 2.62 -8.48
CA LYS A 55 -1.87 1.91 -7.98
C LYS A 55 -1.03 2.81 -7.08
N ARG A 56 -0.81 4.07 -7.43
CA ARG A 56 -0.11 5.05 -6.59
C ARG A 56 -0.78 5.19 -5.22
N THR A 57 -2.10 5.29 -5.19
CA THR A 57 -2.87 5.39 -3.94
C THR A 57 -2.79 4.09 -3.13
N GLU A 58 -2.89 2.94 -3.79
CA GLU A 58 -2.79 1.61 -3.16
C GLU A 58 -1.41 1.40 -2.52
N VAL A 59 -0.33 1.64 -3.27
CA VAL A 59 1.05 1.54 -2.79
C VAL A 59 1.26 2.48 -1.62
N GLY A 60 0.89 3.76 -1.77
CA GLY A 60 1.02 4.74 -0.71
C GLY A 60 0.25 4.33 0.56
N THR A 61 -1.00 3.86 0.43
CA THR A 61 -1.80 3.41 1.58
C THR A 61 -1.19 2.17 2.24
N THR A 62 -0.65 1.25 1.44
CA THR A 62 0.01 0.05 1.94
C THR A 62 1.27 0.42 2.71
N LEU A 63 2.12 1.30 2.19
CA LEU A 63 3.33 1.75 2.89
C LEU A 63 3.00 2.45 4.21
N LEU A 64 1.94 3.27 4.26
CA LEU A 64 1.44 3.86 5.51
C LEU A 64 1.04 2.81 6.56
N LEU A 65 0.64 1.60 6.14
CA LEU A 65 0.30 0.51 7.05
C LEU A 65 1.53 -0.22 7.60
N PHE A 66 2.70 -0.12 6.98
CA PHE A 66 3.89 -0.87 7.40
C PHE A 66 5.02 0.01 7.92
N GLU A 67 5.12 1.27 7.51
CA GLU A 67 6.16 2.17 7.99
C GLU A 67 5.77 2.80 9.34
N GLU A 68 6.57 2.53 10.37
CA GLU A 68 6.41 3.13 11.71
C GLU A 68 6.64 4.64 11.70
N HIS A 69 7.44 5.15 10.75
CA HIS A 69 7.84 6.55 10.68
C HIS A 69 6.81 7.46 10.02
N ILE A 70 5.81 6.92 9.32
CA ILE A 70 4.74 7.73 8.71
C ILE A 70 3.48 7.69 9.61
N ALA A 71 3.57 8.35 10.76
CA ALA A 71 2.47 8.42 11.72
C ALA A 71 1.50 9.61 11.52
N ASP A 72 1.85 10.52 10.61
CA ASP A 72 1.12 11.79 10.39
C ASP A 72 -0.01 11.70 9.37
N CYS A 73 -0.17 10.55 8.71
CA CYS A 73 -1.28 10.30 7.79
C CYS A 73 -2.20 9.21 8.34
N CYS A 74 -3.51 9.38 8.17
CA CYS A 74 -4.48 8.34 8.51
C CYS A 74 -4.38 7.14 7.56
N PRO A 75 -4.04 5.93 8.04
CA PRO A 75 -3.91 4.76 7.16
C PRO A 75 -5.22 4.31 6.54
N CYS A 76 -6.37 4.55 7.20
CA CYS A 76 -7.68 4.10 6.71
C CYS A 76 -8.19 4.89 5.49
N SER A 77 -7.84 6.17 5.39
CA SER A 77 -8.19 7.01 4.24
C SER A 77 -7.10 7.07 3.19
N GLY A 78 -5.85 6.73 3.55
CA GLY A 78 -4.67 7.03 2.76
C GLY A 78 -4.59 8.53 2.43
N PHE A 79 -4.10 8.84 1.24
CA PHE A 79 -3.98 10.20 0.69
C PHE A 79 -5.28 10.77 0.10
N LYS A 80 -6.43 10.11 0.27
CA LYS A 80 -7.68 10.45 -0.43
C LYS A 80 -8.42 11.66 0.14
N VAL A 81 -7.94 12.24 1.23
CA VAL A 81 -8.61 13.36 1.87
C VAL A 81 -7.59 14.47 2.11
N ASP A 82 -7.90 15.68 1.61
CA ASP A 82 -7.17 16.92 1.90
C ASP A 82 -7.34 17.28 3.37
N ASP A 83 -6.67 16.54 4.24
CA ASP A 83 -6.97 16.48 5.67
C ASP A 83 -5.81 17.07 6.52
N LEU A 84 -5.00 17.98 5.96
CA LEU A 84 -3.98 18.77 6.69
C LEU A 84 -4.54 19.56 7.90
N LYS A 85 -5.87 19.63 8.06
CA LYS A 85 -6.57 20.35 9.15
C LYS A 85 -7.57 19.51 9.93
N SER A 86 -7.63 18.20 9.73
CA SER A 86 -8.67 17.37 10.35
C SER A 86 -8.28 16.85 11.74
N ASP A 87 -9.27 16.75 12.64
CA ASP A 87 -9.10 16.19 13.99
C ASP A 87 -8.67 14.71 13.90
N LEU A 88 -7.39 14.49 14.10
CA LEU A 88 -6.77 13.17 14.16
C LEU A 88 -6.75 12.65 15.60
N VAL A 89 -7.07 11.37 15.79
CA VAL A 89 -6.97 10.67 17.08
C VAL A 89 -5.89 9.58 17.01
N PRO A 90 -4.93 9.54 17.96
CA PRO A 90 -3.91 8.51 17.99
C PRO A 90 -4.45 7.19 18.55
N CYS A 91 -4.01 6.07 17.98
CA CYS A 91 -4.21 4.76 18.60
C CYS A 91 -3.39 4.65 19.90
N GLY A 92 -4.00 4.14 20.97
CA GLY A 92 -3.34 3.93 22.25
C GLY A 92 -2.15 2.96 22.19
N ILE A 93 -2.16 2.03 21.23
CA ILE A 93 -1.17 0.96 21.07
C ILE A 93 -0.09 1.38 20.06
N CYS A 94 -0.38 1.45 18.76
CA CYS A 94 0.61 1.75 17.73
C CYS A 94 0.91 3.24 17.52
N LYS A 95 0.25 4.14 18.26
CA LYS A 95 0.40 5.61 18.18
C LYS A 95 0.08 6.27 16.84
N ARG A 96 -0.25 5.52 15.79
CA ARG A 96 -0.71 6.05 14.51
C ARG A 96 -1.97 6.89 14.67
N LYS A 97 -2.06 7.94 13.88
CA LYS A 97 -3.18 8.90 13.90
C LYS A 97 -4.25 8.52 12.88
N PHE A 98 -5.52 8.68 13.25
CA PHE A 98 -6.66 8.33 12.41
C PHE A 98 -7.67 9.47 12.37
N HIS A 99 -8.34 9.69 11.24
CA HIS A 99 -9.40 10.70 11.16
C HIS A 99 -10.56 10.34 12.07
N LYS A 100 -11.16 11.33 12.73
CA LYS A 100 -12.38 11.16 13.52
C LYS A 100 -13.65 11.01 12.66
N LYS A 101 -13.60 10.10 11.69
CA LYS A 101 -14.69 9.78 10.75
C LYS A 101 -15.11 8.32 10.98
N ASN A 102 -16.41 8.03 10.81
CA ASN A 102 -16.97 6.69 11.05
C ASN A 102 -16.17 5.57 10.39
N TYR A 103 -15.68 5.78 9.18
CA TYR A 103 -14.93 4.78 8.43
C TYR A 103 -13.49 4.55 8.93
N CYS A 104 -12.91 5.49 9.67
CA CYS A 104 -11.55 5.39 10.22
C CYS A 104 -11.52 4.83 11.64
N VAL A 105 -12.47 5.25 12.49
CA VAL A 105 -12.45 4.99 13.94
C VAL A 105 -13.73 4.30 14.46
N GLY A 106 -14.73 4.10 13.60
CA GLY A 106 -16.02 3.54 13.98
C GLY A 106 -16.98 4.57 14.61
N ASN A 107 -18.28 4.23 14.61
CA ASN A 107 -19.37 5.13 15.02
C ASN A 107 -19.31 5.58 16.49
N LYS A 108 -18.66 4.80 17.36
CA LYS A 108 -18.55 5.14 18.79
C LYS A 108 -17.56 6.28 19.02
N ILE A 109 -16.45 6.31 18.27
CA ILE A 109 -15.36 7.27 18.47
C ILE A 109 -15.62 8.57 17.70
N SER A 110 -16.22 8.48 16.51
CA SER A 110 -16.50 9.63 15.65
C SER A 110 -17.39 10.70 16.28
N ASN A 111 -18.33 10.31 17.14
CA ASN A 111 -19.30 11.20 17.79
C ASN A 111 -18.84 11.73 19.17
N MET A 112 -17.70 11.29 19.69
CA MET A 112 -17.25 11.70 21.03
C MET A 112 -16.45 12.99 20.97
N SER A 113 -16.81 14.02 21.74
CA SER A 113 -16.06 15.28 21.80
C SER A 113 -14.60 15.11 22.26
N SER A 114 -14.34 14.14 23.15
CA SER A 114 -12.99 13.73 23.58
C SER A 114 -12.86 12.20 23.54
N VAL A 115 -11.72 11.72 23.07
CA VAL A 115 -11.43 10.28 22.97
C VAL A 115 -10.31 9.96 23.95
N GLN A 116 -10.62 9.29 25.06
CA GLN A 116 -9.60 8.89 26.02
C GLN A 116 -8.86 7.62 25.55
N HIS A 117 -9.58 6.66 24.95
CA HIS A 117 -9.01 5.39 24.50
C HIS A 117 -9.55 5.02 23.11
N PHE A 118 -8.67 5.01 22.11
CA PHE A 118 -8.93 4.48 20.77
C PHE A 118 -7.91 3.39 20.45
N THR A 119 -8.39 2.22 20.03
CA THR A 119 -7.56 1.14 19.51
C THR A 119 -7.95 0.92 18.05
N CYS A 120 -6.97 1.00 17.13
CA CYS A 120 -7.25 0.78 15.72
C CYS A 120 -7.59 -0.69 15.46
N LYS A 121 -8.24 -0.94 14.32
CA LYS A 121 -8.71 -2.28 13.94
C LYS A 121 -7.57 -3.31 13.89
N ASP A 122 -6.40 -2.91 13.44
CA ASP A 122 -5.25 -3.81 13.30
C ASP A 122 -4.68 -4.20 14.66
N CYS A 123 -4.47 -3.24 15.56
CA CYS A 123 -4.03 -3.54 16.93
C CYS A 123 -5.10 -4.29 17.74
N PHE A 124 -6.38 -4.07 17.47
CA PHE A 124 -7.46 -4.82 18.11
C PHE A 124 -7.44 -6.30 17.70
N LYS A 125 -7.22 -6.61 16.41
CA LYS A 125 -7.09 -7.99 15.93
C LYS A 125 -5.90 -8.72 16.54
N GLN A 126 -4.74 -8.07 16.61
CA GLN A 126 -3.53 -8.63 17.22
C GLN A 126 -3.69 -8.96 18.71
N TYR A 127 -4.61 -8.29 19.41
CA TYR A 127 -4.89 -8.55 20.83
C TYR A 127 -5.87 -9.71 21.07
N ILE A 128 -6.66 -10.10 20.07
CA ILE A 128 -7.69 -11.14 20.19
C ILE A 128 -7.22 -12.47 19.61
N ASP A 129 -6.36 -12.43 18.59
CA ASP A 129 -5.71 -13.61 18.02
C ASP A 129 -4.24 -13.63 18.47
N PRO A 130 -3.91 -14.11 19.69
CA PRO A 130 -2.53 -14.43 20.00
C PRO A 130 -2.12 -15.54 19.04
N VAL A 131 -1.15 -15.26 18.18
CA VAL A 131 -0.51 -16.26 17.32
C VAL A 131 0.07 -17.32 18.26
N GLU A 132 -0.52 -18.52 18.26
CA GLU A 132 0.06 -19.73 18.85
C GLU A 132 1.32 -20.17 18.09
#